data_AF-A0A963BQW0-F1
#
_entry.id   AF-A0A963BQW0-F1
#
_cell.length_a   1.000
_cell.length_b   1.000
_cell.length_c   1.000
_cell.angle_alpha   90.00
_cell.angle_beta   90.00
_cell.angle_gamma   90.00
#
_symmetry.space_group_name_H-M   'P 1'
#
loop_
_entity.id
_entity.type
_entity.pdbx_description
1 polymer ?
#
loop_
_entity_poly.entity_id
_entity_poly.type
_entity_poly.pdbx_seq_one_letter_code
_entity_poly.pdbx_strand_id
1 'polypeptide(L)' 'MKVLGQGPAVIFLHAWTASHRDWLRCADALAGEYRCFCWDARAHGGHMLTVESEPDVGRMA' A
#
# COMPACT_ATOMS: atom_id res chain seq x y z
N MET A 1 2.19 6.34 0.89
CA MET A 1 0.87 5.67 0.77
C MET A 1 -0.11 6.64 0.15
N LYS A 2 -1.15 6.13 -0.52
CA LYS A 2 -2.22 6.95 -1.09
C LYS A 2 -3.58 6.34 -0.80
N VAL A 3 -4.58 7.20 -0.58
CA VAL A 3 -5.98 6.80 -0.36
C VAL A 3 -6.86 7.47 -1.41
N LEU A 4 -7.76 6.71 -2.02
CA LEU A 4 -8.71 7.18 -3.03
C LEU A 4 -10.13 6.71 -2.68
N GLY A 5 -11.13 7.43 -3.17
CA GLY A 5 -12.54 7.02 -3.08
C GLY A 5 -13.14 7.03 -1.68
N GLN A 6 -14.34 6.48 -1.58
CA GLN A 6 -15.13 6.28 -0.35
C GLN A 6 -15.91 4.97 -0.46
N GLY A 7 -16.41 4.43 0.66
CA GLY A 7 -17.14 3.15 0.69
C GLY A 7 -16.39 2.02 1.39
N PRO A 8 -16.71 0.74 1.09
CA PRO A 8 -16.03 -0.41 1.69
C PRO A 8 -14.52 -0.40 1.40
N ALA A 9 -13.74 -0.88 2.36
CA ALA A 9 -12.28 -0.79 2.30
C ALA A 9 -11.68 -1.88 1.40
N VAL A 10 -10.76 -1.48 0.52
CA VAL A 10 -9.89 -2.38 -0.24
C VAL A 10 -8.44 -1.97 -0.01
N ILE A 11 -7.58 -2.91 0.38
CA ILE A 11 -6.16 -2.67 0.66
C ILE A 11 -5.33 -3.31 -0.44
N PHE A 12 -4.45 -2.52 -1.06
CA PHE A 12 -3.50 -2.98 -2.07
C PHE A 12 -2.12 -3.14 -1.45
N LEU A 13 -1.54 -4.32 -1.65
CA LEU A 13 -0.23 -4.72 -1.15
C LEU A 13 0.70 -4.93 -2.34
N HIS A 14 1.84 -4.25 -2.37
CA HIS A 14 2.82 -4.38 -3.44
C HIS A 14 3.80 -5.53 -3.19
N ALA A 15 4.51 -5.96 -4.23
CA ALA A 15 5.58 -6.96 -4.14
C ALA A 15 6.90 -6.34 -3.65
N TRP A 16 7.93 -7.17 -3.44
CA TRP A 16 9.29 -6.71 -3.14
C TRP A 16 9.82 -5.76 -4.22
N THR A 17 10.61 -4.75 -3.81
CA THR A 17 11.15 -3.63 -4.63
C THR A 17 10.13 -2.68 -5.27
N ALA A 18 8.84 -2.92 -5.10
CA ALA A 18 7.75 -2.09 -5.63
C ALA A 18 7.27 -1.02 -4.64
N SER A 19 6.21 -0.30 -4.99
CA SER A 19 5.53 0.66 -4.10
C SER A 19 4.04 0.74 -4.41
N HIS A 20 3.30 1.53 -3.63
CA HIS A 20 1.88 1.82 -3.86
C HIS A 20 1.56 2.35 -5.27
N ARG A 21 2.56 2.87 -5.99
CA ARG A 21 2.41 3.49 -7.32
C ARG A 21 1.91 2.51 -8.36
N ASP A 22 2.27 1.23 -8.26
CA ASP A 22 1.91 0.18 -9.21
C ASP A 22 0.39 -0.04 -9.25
N TRP A 23 -0.28 0.24 -8.12
CA TRP A 23 -1.71 0.04 -7.96
C TRP A 23 -2.57 1.24 -8.33
N LEU A 24 -1.98 2.40 -8.65
CA LEU A 24 -2.76 3.64 -8.82
C LEU A 24 -3.82 3.53 -9.92
N ARG A 25 -3.52 2.84 -11.02
CA ARG A 25 -4.51 2.63 -12.10
C ARG A 25 -5.67 1.72 -11.67
N CYS A 26 -5.37 0.65 -10.94
CA CYS A 26 -6.39 -0.26 -10.42
C CYS A 26 -7.24 0.43 -9.34
N ALA A 27 -6.61 1.19 -8.45
CA ALA A 27 -7.29 1.91 -7.38
C ALA A 27 -8.19 3.02 -7.92
N ASP A 28 -7.76 3.76 -8.95
CA ASP A 28 -8.57 4.78 -9.60
C ASP A 28 -9.84 4.18 -10.23
N ALA A 29 -9.72 3.02 -10.89
CA ALA A 29 -10.85 2.30 -11.47
C ALA A 29 -11.88 1.82 -10.43
N LEU A 30 -11.46 1.60 -9.17
CA LEU A 30 -12.32 1.12 -8.09
C LEU A 30 -12.81 2.24 -7.14
N ALA A 31 -12.22 3.43 -7.24
CA ALA A 31 -12.45 4.53 -6.30
C ALA A 31 -13.88 5.10 -6.32
N GLY A 32 -14.67 4.80 -7.35
CA GLY A 32 -16.09 5.19 -7.42
C GLY A 32 -16.99 4.47 -6.42
N GLU A 33 -16.61 3.26 -6.01
CA GLU A 33 -17.43 2.39 -5.15
C GLU A 33 -16.72 1.98 -3.85
N TYR A 34 -15.39 2.01 -3.85
CA TYR A 34 -14.56 1.55 -2.74
C TYR A 34 -13.65 2.64 -2.19
N ARG A 35 -13.34 2.54 -0.90
CA ARG A 35 -12.24 3.29 -0.29
C ARG A 35 -10.95 2.49 -0.46
N CYS A 36 -10.14 2.89 -1.44
CA CYS A 36 -8.92 2.20 -1.81
C CYS A 36 -7.72 2.72 -1.00
N PHE A 37 -7.02 1.82 -0.32
CA PHE A 37 -5.79 2.10 0.42
C PHE A 37 -4.61 1.48 -0.33
N CYS A 38 -3.83 2.30 -1.02
CA CYS A 38 -2.58 1.89 -1.65
C CYS A 38 -1.45 2.05 -0.63
N TRP A 39 -1.15 0.98 0.09
CA TRP A 39 -0.20 0.95 1.18
C TRP A 39 1.24 0.77 0.66
N ASP A 40 2.21 1.34 1.38
CA ASP A 40 3.63 1.05 1.18
C ASP A 40 4.14 0.30 2.40
N ALA A 41 4.89 -0.77 2.16
CA ALA A 41 5.61 -1.44 3.23
C ALA A 41 6.66 -0.53 3.87
N ARG A 42 7.09 -0.89 5.09
CA ARG A 42 8.23 -0.22 5.75
C ARG A 42 9.43 -0.23 4.80
N ALA A 43 10.21 0.85 4.81
CA ALA A 43 11.34 1.08 3.90
C ALA A 43 10.99 1.19 2.39
N HIS A 44 9.72 1.20 1.98
CA HIS A 44 9.29 1.36 0.58
C HIS A 44 8.58 2.69 0.36
N GLY A 45 8.36 3.07 -0.91
CA GLY A 45 7.55 4.25 -1.25
C GLY A 45 8.05 5.59 -0.72
N GLY A 46 9.33 5.69 -0.36
CA GLY A 46 9.95 6.87 0.25
C GLY A 46 9.84 6.93 1.77
N HIS A 47 9.27 5.90 2.42
CA HIS A 47 9.29 5.80 3.89
C HIS A 47 10.67 5.36 4.37
N MET A 48 11.24 6.08 5.33
CA MET A 48 12.46 5.65 5.99
C MET A 48 12.22 4.38 6.82
N LEU A 49 13.23 3.52 6.89
CA LEU A 49 13.26 2.45 7.88
C LEU A 49 13.58 3.06 9.26
N THR A 50 12.62 3.00 10.19
CA THR A 50 12.75 3.63 11.51
C THR A 50 12.90 2.61 12.65
N VAL A 51 12.89 1.32 12.33
CA VAL A 51 13.00 0.22 13.29
C VAL A 51 13.95 -0.82 12.72
N GLU A 52 14.96 -1.22 13.51
CA GLU A 52 15.82 -2.34 13.19
C GLU A 52 15.14 -3.63 13.66
N SER A 53 14.19 -4.13 12.87
CA SER A 53 13.59 -5.44 13.05
C SER A 53 13.80 -6.28 11.81
N GLU A 54 14.11 -7.57 11.99
CA GLU A 54 14.17 -8.50 10.87
C GLU A 54 12.83 -8.58 10.13
N PRO A 55 12.85 -8.70 8.79
CA PRO A 55 11.64 -8.89 8.01
C PRO A 55 10.86 -10.16 8.38
N ASP A 56 9.57 -10.02 8.60
CA ASP A 56 8.61 -11.06 8.98
C ASP A 56 7.30 -10.91 8.19
N VAL A 57 6.91 -11.99 7.50
CA VAL A 57 5.65 -12.08 6.75
C VAL A 57 4.44 -11.82 7.66
N GLY A 58 4.47 -12.29 8.90
CA GLY A 58 3.39 -12.06 9.87
C GLY A 58 3.18 -10.59 10.22
N ARG A 59 4.22 -9.76 10.05
CA ARG A 59 4.18 -8.31 10.26
C ARG A 59 4.07 -7.53 8.96
N MET A 60 4.14 -8.20 7.81
CA MET A 60 4.17 -7.59 6.49
C MET A 60 5.35 -6.63 6.30
N ALA A 61 6.48 -6.85 6.97
CA ALA A 61 7.72 -6.13 6.69
C ALA A 61 8.92 -6.85 7.22
#